data_AF-A0A355T6C2-F1
#
_entry.id   AF-A0A355T6C2-F1
#
_cell.length_a   1.000
_cell.length_b   1.000
_cell.length_c   1.000
_cell.angle_alpha   90.00
_cell.angle_beta   90.00
_cell.angle_gamma   90.00
#
_symmetry.space_group_name_H-M   'P 1'
#
loop_
_entity.id
_entity.type
_entity.pdbx_description
1 polymer ?
#
loop_
_entity_poly.entity_id
_entity_poly.type
_entity_poly.pdbx_seq_one_letter_code
_entity_poly.pdbx_strand_id
1 'polypeptide(L)' 'MSDLITAIGLVLVLEGLIYAAFPGGLKQMMAMAQSTPDETLRRFGLGALALGVVIVWLVRG' A
#
# COMPACT_ATOMS: atom_id res chain seq x y z
N MET A 1 11.67 18.08 6.33
CA MET A 1 12.61 16.93 6.33
C MET A 1 12.06 15.77 7.18
N SER A 2 11.52 16.04 8.38
CA SER A 2 10.96 15.01 9.27
C SER A 2 9.79 14.23 8.67
N ASP A 3 8.92 14.88 7.89
CA ASP A 3 7.71 14.24 7.35
C ASP A 3 7.99 13.03 6.44
N LEU A 4 9.06 13.09 5.65
CA LEU A 4 9.45 11.97 4.78
C LEU A 4 9.89 10.77 5.62
N ILE A 5 10.69 11.02 6.66
CA ILE A 5 11.15 9.97 7.59
C ILE A 5 9.96 9.39 8.34
N THR A 6 9.02 10.23 8.79
CA THR A 6 7.77 9.80 9.43
C THR A 6 6.92 8.95 8.48
N ALA A 7 6.73 9.38 7.22
CA ALA A 7 5.97 8.62 6.23
C ALA A 7 6.59 7.24 5.97
N ILE A 8 7.91 7.17 5.79
CA ILE A 8 8.64 5.90 5.63
C ILE A 8 8.46 5.02 6.88
N GLY A 9 8.61 5.59 8.08
CA GLY A 9 8.42 4.87 9.34
C GLY A 9 7.01 4.29 9.46
N LEU A 10 5.98 5.06 9.12
CA LEU A 10 4.59 4.59 9.14
C LEU A 10 4.33 3.47 8.14
N VAL A 11 4.88 3.56 6.91
CA VAL A 11 4.78 2.48 5.92
C VAL A 11 5.39 1.18 6.45
N LEU A 12 6.57 1.25 7.08
CA LEU A 12 7.23 0.08 7.66
C LEU A 12 6.44 -0.51 8.83
N VAL A 13 5.86 0.32 9.70
CA VAL A 13 5.01 -0.12 10.81
C VAL A 13 3.75 -0.83 10.28
N LEU A 14 3.10 -0.26 9.27
CA LEU A 14 1.88 -0.84 8.68
C LEU A 14 2.18 -2.15 7.94
N GLU A 15 3.21 -2.19 7.11
CA GLU A 15 3.66 -3.42 6.45
C GLU A 15 3.98 -4.50 7.49
N GLY A 16 4.83 -4.19 8.47
CA GLY A 16 5.22 -5.11 9.54
C GLY A 16 4.04 -5.64 10.36
N LEU A 17 3.06 -4.78 10.65
CA LEU A 17 1.83 -5.16 11.33
C LEU A 17 1.02 -6.17 10.52
N ILE A 18 0.87 -5.97 9.20
CA ILE A 18 0.15 -6.90 8.34
C ILE A 18 0.87 -8.26 8.30
N TYR A 19 2.21 -8.28 8.18
CA TYR A 19 3.00 -9.51 8.24
C TYR A 19 2.85 -10.25 9.57
N ALA A 20 2.84 -9.52 10.70
CA ALA A 20 2.76 -10.12 12.02
C ALA A 20 1.34 -10.59 12.38
N ALA A 21 0.31 -9.80 12.03
CA ALA A 21 -1.07 -10.06 12.43
C ALA A 21 -1.78 -11.06 11.50
N PHE A 22 -1.54 -10.98 10.18
CA PHE A 22 -2.25 -11.80 9.18
C PHE A 22 -1.31 -12.38 8.11
N PRO A 23 -0.32 -13.21 8.47
CA PRO A 23 0.63 -13.78 7.52
C PRO A 23 -0.04 -14.70 6.48
N GLY A 24 -1.13 -15.38 6.84
CA GLY A 24 -1.89 -16.23 5.91
C GLY A 24 -2.61 -15.44 4.82
N GLY A 25 -3.24 -14.32 5.19
CA GLY A 25 -3.92 -13.43 4.25
C GLY A 25 -2.96 -12.85 3.22
N LEU A 26 -1.78 -12.39 3.66
CA LEU A 26 -0.72 -11.90 2.77
C LEU A 26 -0.27 -12.95 1.75
N LYS A 27 -0.02 -14.19 2.18
CA LYS A 27 0.36 -15.28 1.27
C LYS A 27 -0.72 -15.54 0.21
N GLN A 28 -1.99 -15.51 0.62
CA GLN A 28 -3.10 -15.68 -0.31
C GLN A 28 -3.23 -14.51 -1.29
N MET A 29 -3.06 -13.27 -0.81
CA MET A 29 -3.03 -12.08 -1.67
C MET A 29 -1.89 -12.15 -2.69
N MET A 30 -0.70 -12.57 -2.28
CA MET A 30 0.44 -12.76 -3.20
C MET A 30 0.15 -13.83 -4.25
N ALA A 31 -0.49 -14.95 -3.86
CA ALA A 31 -0.89 -15.98 -4.81
C ALA A 31 -1.95 -15.48 -5.81
N MET A 32 -2.92 -14.68 -5.35
CA MET A 32 -3.90 -14.03 -6.24
C MET A 32 -3.25 -13.00 -7.16
N ALA A 33 -2.25 -12.26 -6.69
CA ALA A 33 -1.52 -11.30 -7.51
C ALA A 33 -0.80 -11.97 -8.68
N GLN A 34 -0.23 -13.18 -8.48
CA GLN A 34 0.43 -13.93 -9.55
C GLN A 34 -0.52 -14.40 -10.65
N SER A 35 -1.80 -14.64 -10.34
CA SER A 35 -2.81 -15.05 -11.32
C SER A 35 -3.59 -13.87 -11.91
N THR A 36 -3.38 -12.66 -11.40
CA THR A 36 -4.04 -11.45 -11.88
C THR A 36 -3.26 -10.85 -13.06
N PRO A 37 -3.92 -10.49 -14.18
CA PRO A 37 -3.25 -9.82 -15.30
C PRO A 37 -2.55 -8.52 -14.86
N ASP A 38 -1.35 -8.26 -15.39
CA ASP A 38 -0.55 -7.08 -15.07
C ASP A 38 -1.31 -5.76 -15.30
N GLU A 39 -2.16 -5.72 -16.32
CA GLU A 39 -2.96 -4.52 -16.62
C GLU A 39 -3.96 -4.20 -15.50
N THR A 40 -4.58 -5.22 -14.89
CA THR A 40 -5.50 -5.05 -13.77
C THR A 40 -4.76 -4.56 -12.54
N LEU A 41 -3.61 -5.18 -12.22
CA LEU A 41 -2.73 -4.73 -11.14
C LEU A 41 -2.28 -3.29 -11.33
N ARG A 42 -1.90 -2.92 -12.56
CA ARG A 42 -1.49 -1.55 -12.90
C ARG A 42 -2.62 -0.55 -12.71
N ARG A 43 -3.83 -0.85 -13.21
CA ARG A 43 -5.00 0.04 -13.03
C ARG A 43 -5.35 0.20 -11.54
N PHE A 44 -5.31 -0.88 -10.77
CA PHE A 44 -5.57 -0.84 -9.34
C PHE A 44 -4.50 -0.01 -8.60
N GLY A 45 -3.22 -0.24 -8.91
CA GLY A 45 -2.11 0.53 -8.35
C GLY A 45 -2.18 2.02 -8.69
N LEU A 46 -2.54 2.38 -9.93
CA LEU A 46 -2.77 3.76 -10.33
C LEU A 46 -3.94 4.40 -9.58
N GLY A 47 -5.03 3.66 -9.38
CA GLY A 47 -6.17 4.12 -8.57
C GLY A 47 -5.78 4.37 -7.11
N ALA A 48 -5.06 3.44 -6.50
CA ALA A 48 -4.56 3.56 -5.12
C ALA A 48 -3.59 4.75 -4.97
N LEU A 49 -2.70 4.94 -5.95
CA LEU A 49 -1.79 6.09 -5.99
C LEU A 49 -2.57 7.41 -6.06
N ALA A 50 -3.53 7.52 -6.98
CA ALA A 50 -4.33 8.73 -7.15
C ALA A 50 -5.10 9.08 -5.88
N LEU A 51 -5.74 8.07 -5.26
CA LEU A 51 -6.44 8.23 -3.98
C LEU A 51 -5.49 8.66 -2.86
N GLY A 52 -4.31 8.04 -2.75
CA GLY A 52 -3.31 8.41 -1.75
C GLY A 52 -2.86 9.87 -1.89
N VAL A 53 -2.63 10.33 -3.12
CA VAL A 53 -2.29 11.74 -3.40
C VAL A 53 -3.44 12.67 -3.00
N VAL A 54 -4.69 12.34 -3.34
CA VAL A 54 -5.86 13.15 -2.97
C VAL A 54 -6.01 13.24 -1.45
N ILE A 55 -5.85 12.14 -0.72
CA ILE A 55 -5.93 12.13 0.74
C ILE A 55 -4.84 13.01 1.35
N VAL A 56 -3.58 12.84 0.91
CA VAL A 56 -2.47 13.66 1.39
C VAL A 56 -2.69 15.13 1.09
N TRP A 57 -3.20 15.45 -0.10
CA TRP A 57 -3.54 16.82 -0.50
C TRP A 57 -4.66 17.42 0.36
N LEU A 58 -5.70 16.66 0.71
CA LEU A 58 -6.77 17.14 1.59
C LEU A 58 -6.33 17.34 3.05
N VAL A 59 -5.37 16.56 3.53
CA VAL A 59 -4.88 16.64 4.92
C VAL A 59 -3.80 17.72 5.08
N ARG A 60 -3.00 17.97 4.04
CA ARG A 60 -1.85 18.91 4.08
C ARG A 60 -2.02 20.18 3.25
N GLY A 61 -3.02 20.24 2.38
CA GLY A 61 -3.40 21.43 1.62
C GLY A 61 -4.31 22.35 2.42
#